data_AF-A0A9X3XN88-F1
#
_entry.id   AF-A0A9X3XN88-F1
#
_cell.length_a   1.000
_cell.length_b   1.000
_cell.length_c   1.000
_cell.angle_alpha   90.00
_cell.angle_beta   90.00
_cell.angle_gamma   90.00
#
_symmetry.space_group_name_H-M   'P 1'
#
loop_
_entity.id
_entity.type
_entity.pdbx_description
1 polymer ?
#
loop_
_entity_poly.entity_id
_entity_poly.type
_entity_poly.pdbx_seq_one_letter_code
_entity_poly.pdbx_strand_id
1 'polypeptide(L)'
;MSLKIILFKTGCFDYIENMDLEESLEIIEEAINDYFEERIYSRYILDNQLLQFNGTGMGYLEYKKELGYSNNNDDNKEIDKDKIRNEAEETLSKIFG
;
A
#
# COMPACT_ATOMS: atom_id res chain seq x y z
N MET A 1 -1.10 10.82 -0.85
CA MET A 1 -0.07 10.59 0.20
C MET A 1 1.28 10.59 -0.50
N SER A 2 2.31 11.21 0.06
CA SER A 2 3.67 11.13 -0.52
C SER A 2 4.38 9.87 -0.05
N LEU A 3 5.17 9.23 -0.92
CA LEU A 3 6.00 8.08 -0.59
C LEU A 3 6.92 8.36 0.62
N LYS A 4 7.53 9.54 0.67
CA LYS A 4 8.34 9.97 1.83
C LYS A 4 7.57 9.88 3.14
N ILE A 5 6.30 10.27 3.16
CA ILE A 5 5.45 10.22 4.36
C ILE A 5 5.16 8.78 4.78
N ILE A 6 4.94 7.89 3.81
CA ILE A 6 4.72 6.46 4.07
C ILE A 6 5.97 5.86 4.73
N LEU A 7 7.13 6.08 4.12
CA LEU A 7 8.41 5.56 4.61
C LEU A 7 8.79 6.11 5.99
N PHE A 8 8.48 7.37 6.28
CA PHE A 8 8.64 7.92 7.63
C PHE A 8 7.69 7.26 8.63
N LYS A 9 6.43 7.02 8.25
CA LYS A 9 5.44 6.38 9.11
C LYS A 9 5.77 4.92 9.42
N THR A 10 6.29 4.19 8.44
CA THR A 10 6.72 2.79 8.62
C THR A 10 8.10 2.67 9.24
N GLY A 11 8.82 3.79 9.42
CA GLY A 11 10.17 3.81 9.96
C GLY A 11 11.24 3.31 8.98
N CYS A 12 10.88 3.10 7.71
CA CYS A 12 11.78 2.55 6.69
C CYS A 12 12.73 3.60 6.10
N PHE A 13 12.44 4.89 6.26
CA PHE A 13 13.17 5.98 5.58
C PHE A 13 14.68 5.96 5.85
N ASP A 14 15.09 5.80 7.10
CA ASP A 14 16.51 5.83 7.49
C ASP A 14 17.29 4.59 7.00
N TYR A 15 16.59 3.48 6.75
CA TYR A 15 17.20 2.23 6.27
C TYR A 15 17.53 2.27 4.79
N ILE A 16 16.67 2.91 4.00
CA ILE A 16 16.80 2.91 2.53
C ILE A 16 17.71 4.03 2.00
N GLU A 17 17.97 5.08 2.79
CA GLU A 17 18.74 6.25 2.32
C GLU A 17 20.17 5.89 1.87
N ASN A 18 20.76 4.86 2.46
CA ASN A 18 22.13 4.41 2.17
C ASN A 18 22.17 3.00 1.54
N MET A 19 21.02 2.47 1.14
CA MET A 19 20.89 1.12 0.58
C MET A 19 20.98 1.15 -0.95
N ASP A 20 21.33 0.02 -1.56
CA ASP A 20 21.24 -0.11 -3.02
C ASP A 20 19.80 0.05 -3.49
N LEU A 21 19.61 0.56 -4.71
CA LEU A 21 18.29 0.83 -5.24
C LEU A 21 17.43 -0.44 -5.30
N GLU A 22 17.97 -1.57 -5.74
CA GLU A 22 17.20 -2.80 -5.92
C GLU A 22 16.68 -3.33 -4.58
N GLU A 23 17.55 -3.36 -3.56
CA GLU A 23 17.19 -3.76 -2.19
C GLU A 23 16.21 -2.77 -1.54
N SER A 24 16.39 -1.48 -1.81
CA SER A 24 15.49 -0.44 -1.29
C SER A 24 14.07 -0.56 -1.85
N LEU A 25 13.93 -1.02 -3.10
CA LEU A 25 12.62 -1.18 -3.75
C LEU A 25 11.77 -2.25 -3.08
N GLU A 26 12.38 -3.36 -2.64
CA GLU A 26 11.68 -4.40 -1.88
C GLU A 26 11.10 -3.83 -0.57
N ILE A 27 11.91 -3.07 0.18
CA ILE A 27 11.47 -2.43 1.43
C ILE A 27 10.39 -1.38 1.18
N ILE A 28 10.51 -0.62 0.09
CA ILE A 28 9.51 0.38 -0.30
C ILE A 28 8.17 -0.28 -0.61
N GLU A 29 8.18 -1.39 -1.35
CA GLU A 29 6.97 -2.15 -1.68
C GLU A 29 6.27 -2.66 -0.41
N GLU A 30 7.02 -3.30 0.50
CA GLU A 30 6.48 -3.76 1.78
C GLU A 30 5.91 -2.61 2.61
N ALA A 31 6.63 -1.49 2.72
CA ALA A 31 6.18 -0.32 3.47
C ALA A 31 4.87 0.28 2.91
N ILE A 32 4.72 0.29 1.59
CA ILE A 32 3.49 0.73 0.93
C ILE A 32 2.35 -0.24 1.27
N ASN A 33 2.58 -1.54 1.16
CA ASN A 33 1.58 -2.57 1.46
C ASN A 33 1.12 -2.51 2.92
N ASP A 34 2.04 -2.42 3.86
CA ASP A 34 1.75 -2.28 5.29
C ASP A 34 0.91 -1.04 5.59
N TYR A 35 1.27 0.09 5.00
CA TYR A 35 0.52 1.34 5.17
C TYR A 35 -0.92 1.23 4.65
N PHE A 36 -1.12 0.59 3.49
CA PHE A 36 -2.46 0.38 2.96
C PHE A 36 -3.26 -0.62 3.80
N GLU A 37 -2.63 -1.69 4.29
CA GLU A 37 -3.28 -2.67 5.16
C GLU A 37 -3.72 -2.04 6.48
N GLU A 38 -2.86 -1.24 7.12
CA GLU A 38 -3.19 -0.51 8.35
C GLU A 38 -4.38 0.45 8.14
N ARG A 39 -4.41 1.12 6.99
CA ARG A 39 -5.51 2.03 6.63
C ARG A 39 -6.82 1.28 6.42
N ILE A 40 -6.79 0.13 5.74
CA ILE A 40 -7.97 -0.71 5.51
C ILE A 40 -8.48 -1.23 6.85
N TYR A 41 -7.59 -1.68 7.73
CA TYR A 41 -7.94 -2.15 9.06
C TYR A 41 -8.53 -1.04 9.94
N SER A 42 -7.95 0.15 9.91
CA SER A 42 -8.49 1.32 10.62
C SER A 42 -9.89 1.68 10.15
N ARG A 43 -10.12 1.66 8.84
CA ARG A 43 -11.44 1.89 8.25
C ARG A 43 -12.43 0.80 8.65
N TYR A 44 -12.00 -0.45 8.64
CA TYR A 44 -12.78 -1.58 9.12
C TYR A 44 -13.23 -1.35 10.57
N ILE A 45 -12.34 -0.96 11.50
CA ILE A 45 -12.74 -0.71 12.89
C ILE A 45 -13.84 0.34 12.97
N LEU A 46 -13.69 1.46 12.25
CA LEU A 46 -14.67 2.55 12.27
C LEU A 46 -16.02 2.11 11.68
N ASP A 47 -15.99 1.51 10.49
CA ASP A 47 -17.20 1.05 9.80
C ASP A 47 -17.92 -0.02 10.62
N ASN A 48 -17.16 -0.92 11.25
CA ASN A 48 -17.71 -2.02 12.03
C ASN A 48 -18.27 -1.54 13.38
N GLN A 49 -17.66 -0.54 14.02
CA GLN A 49 -18.25 0.15 15.16
C GLN A 49 -19.58 0.82 14.79
N LEU A 50 -19.65 1.48 13.63
CA LEU A 50 -20.88 2.10 13.12
C LEU A 50 -21.96 1.05 12.79
N LEU A 51 -21.59 -0.09 12.20
CA LEU A 51 -22.50 -1.20 11.89
C LEU A 51 -23.07 -1.84 13.17
N GLN A 52 -22.26 -1.96 14.22
CA GLN A 52 -22.71 -2.49 15.52
C GLN A 52 -23.75 -1.62 16.22
N PHE A 53 -23.87 -0.33 15.88
CA PHE A 53 -24.98 0.50 16.39
C PHE A 53 -26.35 0.04 15.85
N ASN A 54 -26.40 -0.57 14.67
CA ASN A 54 -27.63 -0.93 13.96
C ASN A 54 -27.79 -2.44 13.66
N GLY A 55 -26.86 -3.30 14.11
CA GLY A 55 -26.90 -4.73 13.80
C GLY A 55 -25.65 -5.52 14.25
N THR A 56 -25.42 -6.68 13.64
CA THR A 56 -24.24 -7.54 13.88
C THR A 56 -23.04 -7.06 13.06
N GLY A 57 -21.87 -6.99 13.71
CA GLY A 57 -20.62 -6.61 13.05
C GLY A 57 -20.15 -7.60 11.99
N MET A 58 -19.32 -7.13 11.06
CA MET A 58 -18.72 -7.89 9.95
C MET A 58 -17.31 -8.35 10.34
N GLY A 59 -16.83 -9.51 9.86
CA GLY A 59 -15.44 -9.92 10.07
C GLY A 59 -14.46 -9.19 9.13
N TYR A 60 -13.20 -9.00 9.53
CA TYR A 60 -12.21 -8.27 8.72
C TYR A 60 -11.97 -8.87 7.32
N LEU A 61 -11.86 -10.19 7.22
CA LEU A 61 -11.66 -10.88 5.93
C LEU A 61 -12.86 -10.72 4.99
N GLU A 62 -14.07 -10.71 5.55
CA GLU A 62 -15.30 -10.50 4.79
C GLU A 62 -15.39 -9.04 4.31
N TYR A 63 -15.02 -8.10 5.18
CA TYR A 63 -14.92 -6.68 4.86
C TYR A 63 -13.93 -6.40 3.72
N LYS A 64 -12.75 -7.04 3.71
CA LYS A 64 -11.79 -6.93 2.59
C LYS A 64 -12.38 -7.45 1.27
N LYS A 65 -13.16 -8.53 1.31
CA LYS A 65 -13.81 -9.09 0.11
C LYS A 65 -14.85 -8.12 -0.46
N GLU A 66 -15.69 -7.54 0.40
CA GLU A 66 -16.69 -6.53 0.00
C GLU A 66 -16.07 -5.29 -0.64
N LEU A 67 -14.90 -4.87 -0.16
CA LEU A 67 -14.14 -3.77 -0.75
C LEU A 67 -13.46 -4.11 -2.09
N GLY A 68 -13.55 -5.35 -2.56
CA GLY A 68 -12.89 -5.79 -3.78
C GLY A 68 -11.38 -6.04 -3.64
N TYR A 69 -10.85 -6.07 -2.40
CA TYR A 69 -9.49 -6.57 -2.10
C TYR A 69 -9.41 -8.11 -2.10
N SER A 70 -10.45 -8.78 -2.63
CA SER A 70 -10.31 -10.19 -2.99
C SER A 70 -9.14 -10.30 -3.94
N ASN A 71 -8.23 -11.23 -3.66
CA ASN A 71 -7.02 -11.51 -4.42
C ASN A 71 -7.44 -11.99 -5.83
N ASN A 72 -7.91 -11.07 -6.66
CA ASN A 72 -8.14 -11.29 -8.05
C ASN A 72 -6.75 -11.17 -8.67
N ASN A 73 -6.05 -12.30 -8.68
CA ASN A 73 -5.02 -12.59 -9.65
C ASN A 73 -5.67 -12.48 -11.04
N ASP A 74 -5.85 -11.24 -11.51
CA ASP A 74 -6.21 -10.98 -12.89
C ASP A 74 -4.92 -11.10 -13.68
N ASP A 75 -4.47 -12.35 -13.86
CA ASP A 75 -3.22 -12.77 -14.50
C ASP A 75 -3.13 -12.34 -15.99
N ASN A 76 -4.09 -11.54 -16.48
CA ASN A 76 -4.22 -11.10 -17.87
C ASN A 76 -4.07 -9.59 -18.09
N LYS A 77 -3.69 -8.80 -17.08
CA LYS A 77 -3.23 -7.44 -17.38
C LYS A 77 -1.83 -7.50 -17.98
N GLU A 78 -1.73 -7.23 -19.28
CA GLU A 78 -0.45 -6.97 -19.93
C GLU A 78 0.22 -5.77 -19.24
N ILE A 79 1.22 -6.06 -18.40
CA ILE A 79 1.98 -5.05 -17.67
C ILE A 79 3.01 -4.47 -18.64
N ASP A 80 2.79 -3.22 -19.07
CA ASP A 80 3.77 -2.43 -19.83
C ASP A 80 4.90 -1.98 -18.89
N LYS A 81 5.93 -2.84 -18.77
CA LYS A 81 7.07 -2.65 -17.86
C LYS A 81 7.88 -1.41 -18.19
N ASP A 82 8.02 -1.06 -19.47
CA ASP A 82 8.83 0.08 -19.90
C ASP A 82 8.15 1.40 -19.53
N LYS A 83 6.82 1.45 -19.68
CA LYS A 83 6.05 2.61 -19.22
C LYS A 83 6.15 2.78 -17.70
N ILE A 84 5.95 1.71 -16.93
CA ILE A 84 6.04 1.78 -15.46
C ILE A 84 7.43 2.21 -15.01
N ARG A 85 8.48 1.68 -15.64
CA ARG A 85 9.87 2.06 -15.36
C ARG A 85 10.11 3.54 -15.62
N ASN A 86 9.70 4.05 -16.77
CA ASN A 86 9.90 5.47 -17.11
C ASN A 86 9.14 6.41 -16.16
N GLU A 87 7.91 6.05 -15.78
CA GLU A 87 7.13 6.81 -14.80
C GLU A 87 7.75 6.76 -13.40
N ALA A 88 8.32 5.62 -13.00
CA ALA A 88 9.03 5.46 -11.74
C ALA A 88 10.32 6.29 -11.71
N GLU A 89 11.16 6.23 -12.75
CA GLU A 89 12.38 7.03 -12.88
C GLU A 89 12.07 8.53 -12.80
N GLU A 90 11.03 9.00 -13.50
CA GLU A 90 10.61 10.41 -13.46
C GLU A 90 10.10 10.83 -12.07
N THR A 91 9.35 9.95 -11.40
CA THR A 91 8.81 10.21 -10.06
C THR A 91 9.90 10.23 -9.00
N LEU A 92 10.82 9.26 -9.04
CA LEU A 92 11.95 9.17 -8.12
C LEU A 92 12.90 10.35 -8.31
N SER A 93 13.19 10.74 -9.55
CA SER A 93 13.98 11.92 -9.88
C SER A 93 13.38 13.20 -9.29
N LYS A 94 12.05 13.39 -9.38
CA LYS A 94 11.36 14.54 -8.76
C LYS A 94 11.38 14.54 -7.23
N ILE A 95 11.57 13.38 -6.60
CA ILE A 95 11.54 13.22 -5.15
C ILE A 95 12.94 13.33 -4.54
N PHE A 96 13.98 12.85 -5.23
CA PHE A 96 15.33 12.69 -4.69
C PHE A 96 16.42 13.46 -5.46
N GLY A 97 16.12 13.99 -6.65
CA GLY A 97 16.97 14.94 -7.39
C GLY A 97 16.58 16.39 -7.14
#